data_AF-K1TR64-F1
#
_entry.id   AF-K1TR64-F1
#
_cell.length_a   1.000
_cell.length_b   1.000
_cell.length_c   1.000
_cell.angle_alpha   90.00
_cell.angle_beta   90.00
_cell.angle_gamma   90.00
#
_symmetry.space_group_name_H-M   'P 1'
#
loop_
_entity.id
_entity.type
_entity.pdbx_description
1 polymer ?
#
loop_
_entity_poly.entity_id
_entity_poly.type
_entity_poly.pdbx_seq_one_letter_code
_entity_poly.pdbx_strand_id
1 'polypeptide(L)'
;VGIDKQGFIYVYSESLDKRVIFAFQNMVNPHLLSPIGNFLMAVSHQFPNDLAYFIQDVKNCPIVHLPRVVFKNIILSPERWSFDVSSRLESLDSFKTFVRQQMETHSIPSIIEYGISDNRMIVDLTDPDQIHMVYNELKAKKSQYLTLYEPLYLAKSWTSDCFENHYNAEYVFSIYENTDERDRTTTVDMHSTFELEPLKTYSDYGHCSRIRSVVDSNRRIISGGFNWWNLSLYSQKNTQNELIVKVYQLSKSMKEAGT
;
A
#
# COMPACT_ATOMS: atom_id res chain seq x y z
N VAL A 1 -22.06 0.22 -1.71
CA VAL A 1 -20.84 0.65 -1.00
C VAL A 1 -21.27 1.59 0.11
N GLY A 2 -20.74 1.44 1.33
CA GLY A 2 -21.04 2.29 2.48
C GLY A 2 -19.79 2.66 3.25
N ILE A 3 -19.95 3.46 4.31
CA ILE A 3 -18.88 3.84 5.25
C ILE A 3 -19.34 3.45 6.66
N ASP A 4 -18.49 2.78 7.43
CA ASP A 4 -18.78 2.42 8.81
C ASP A 4 -18.38 3.50 9.81
N LYS A 5 -18.71 3.30 11.10
CA LYS A 5 -18.47 4.28 12.17
C LYS A 5 -17.02 4.75 12.32
N GLN A 6 -16.08 3.93 11.86
CA GLN A 6 -14.66 4.22 11.95
C GLN A 6 -14.13 4.88 10.68
N GLY A 7 -15.00 5.12 9.69
CA GLY A 7 -14.66 5.77 8.43
C GLY A 7 -14.17 4.79 7.37
N PHE A 8 -14.21 3.47 7.62
CA PHE A 8 -13.80 2.49 6.63
C PHE A 8 -14.90 2.29 5.59
N ILE A 9 -14.48 2.17 4.33
CA ILE A 9 -15.39 1.89 3.23
C ILE A 9 -15.66 0.39 3.22
N TYR A 10 -16.88 -0.01 2.90
CA TYR A 10 -17.24 -1.42 2.74
C TYR A 10 -18.14 -1.66 1.53
N VAL A 11 -18.09 -2.87 0.99
CA VAL A 11 -19.03 -3.37 -0.03
C VAL A 11 -20.05 -4.27 0.63
N TYR A 12 -21.31 -4.15 0.19
CA TYR A 12 -22.44 -4.85 0.77
C TYR A 12 -23.29 -5.45 -0.35
N SER A 13 -23.64 -6.73 -0.20
CA SER A 13 -24.56 -7.44 -1.08
C SER A 13 -25.97 -7.36 -0.52
N GLU A 14 -26.87 -6.73 -1.28
CA GLU A 14 -28.27 -6.59 -0.89
C GLU A 14 -29.02 -7.92 -0.88
N SER A 15 -28.69 -8.83 -1.80
CA SER A 15 -29.35 -10.14 -1.90
C SER A 15 -28.95 -11.08 -0.77
N LEU A 16 -27.73 -10.93 -0.25
CA LEU A 16 -27.19 -11.78 0.82
C LEU A 16 -27.32 -11.15 2.22
N ASP A 17 -27.73 -9.88 2.28
CA ASP A 17 -27.76 -9.07 3.50
C ASP A 17 -26.40 -9.05 4.24
N LYS A 18 -25.30 -9.09 3.49
CA LYS A 18 -23.93 -9.29 4.02
C LYS A 18 -22.91 -8.35 3.42
N ARG A 19 -21.89 -8.01 4.22
CA ARG A 19 -20.65 -7.40 3.71
C ARG A 19 -19.93 -8.40 2.81
N VAL A 20 -19.32 -7.90 1.74
CA VAL A 20 -18.60 -8.71 0.76
C VAL A 20 -17.13 -8.32 0.81
N ILE A 21 -16.28 -9.33 0.96
CA ILE A 21 -14.83 -9.21 0.87
C ILE A 21 -14.41 -9.86 -0.44
N PHE A 22 -13.71 -9.12 -1.29
CA PHE A 22 -13.16 -9.61 -2.54
C PHE A 22 -11.73 -10.07 -2.31
N ALA A 23 -11.37 -11.22 -2.87
CA ALA A 23 -10.01 -11.75 -2.81
C ALA A 23 -9.62 -12.27 -4.19
N PHE A 24 -8.36 -12.06 -4.56
CA PHE A 24 -7.74 -12.75 -5.68
C PHE A 24 -6.91 -13.92 -5.15
N GLN A 25 -7.11 -15.10 -5.74
CA GLN A 25 -6.33 -16.31 -5.43
C GLN A 25 -5.13 -16.45 -6.38
N ASN A 26 -4.59 -15.33 -6.85
CA ASN A 26 -3.46 -15.31 -7.79
C ASN A 26 -2.51 -14.15 -7.43
N MET A 27 -1.31 -14.19 -7.99
CA MET A 27 -0.26 -13.20 -7.78
C MET A 27 -0.30 -12.07 -8.83
N VAL A 28 -1.47 -11.80 -9.42
CA VAL A 28 -1.60 -10.70 -10.39
C VAL A 28 -1.39 -9.38 -9.65
N ASN A 29 -0.52 -8.54 -10.19
CA ASN A 29 -0.32 -7.20 -9.67
C ASN A 29 -1.66 -6.42 -9.71
N PRO A 30 -2.20 -5.98 -8.55
CA PRO A 30 -3.47 -5.28 -8.49
C PRO A 30 -3.52 -4.04 -9.39
N HIS A 31 -2.39 -3.34 -9.58
CA HIS A 31 -2.32 -2.17 -10.45
C HIS A 31 -2.70 -2.43 -11.91
N LEU A 32 -2.67 -3.69 -12.37
CA LEU A 32 -3.10 -4.10 -13.71
C LEU A 32 -4.62 -4.32 -13.81
N LEU A 33 -5.34 -4.29 -12.70
CA LEU A 33 -6.79 -4.44 -12.67
C LEU A 33 -7.49 -3.18 -13.19
N SER A 34 -8.76 -3.34 -13.59
CA SER A 34 -9.62 -2.20 -13.90
C SER A 34 -9.79 -1.29 -12.67
N PRO A 35 -10.16 -0.01 -12.83
CA PRO A 35 -10.38 0.90 -11.70
C PRO A 35 -11.38 0.36 -10.67
N ILE A 36 -12.41 -0.37 -11.13
CA ILE A 36 -13.39 -1.02 -10.26
C ILE A 36 -12.74 -2.19 -9.52
N GLY A 37 -11.98 -3.05 -10.20
CA GLY A 37 -11.26 -4.16 -9.56
C GLY A 37 -10.29 -3.66 -8.49
N ASN A 38 -9.51 -2.63 -8.82
CA ASN A 38 -8.61 -1.95 -7.88
C ASN A 38 -9.35 -1.38 -6.67
N PHE A 39 -10.49 -0.72 -6.89
CA PHE A 39 -11.31 -0.20 -5.80
C PHE A 39 -11.84 -1.31 -4.88
N LEU A 40 -12.39 -2.39 -5.44
CA LEU A 40 -12.92 -3.51 -4.66
C LEU A 40 -11.83 -4.21 -3.84
N MET A 41 -10.62 -4.33 -4.40
CA MET A 41 -9.46 -4.86 -3.69
C MET A 41 -9.00 -3.93 -2.58
N ALA A 42 -8.84 -2.64 -2.88
CA ALA A 42 -8.45 -1.65 -1.87
C ALA A 42 -9.44 -1.63 -0.70
N VAL A 43 -10.76 -1.71 -0.97
CA VAL A 43 -11.80 -1.78 0.06
C VAL A 43 -11.74 -3.07 0.89
N SER A 44 -11.37 -4.19 0.28
CA SER A 44 -11.29 -5.48 0.97
C SER A 44 -10.04 -5.63 1.84
N HIS A 45 -8.98 -4.87 1.52
CA HIS A 45 -7.67 -4.92 2.18
C HIS A 45 -7.33 -3.61 2.94
N GLN A 46 -8.32 -2.84 3.41
CA GLN A 46 -8.08 -1.58 4.14
C GLN A 46 -7.43 -1.76 5.52
N PHE A 47 -7.15 -2.99 5.96
CA PHE A 47 -6.64 -3.25 7.30
C PHE A 47 -5.11 -3.11 7.34
N PRO A 48 -4.59 -2.22 8.21
CA PRO A 48 -3.26 -1.60 8.08
C PRO A 48 -2.05 -2.44 8.54
N ASN A 49 -2.21 -3.72 8.85
CA ASN A 49 -1.15 -4.51 9.49
C ASN A 49 -0.59 -5.59 8.57
N ASP A 50 -0.33 -5.26 7.31
CA ASP A 50 0.37 -6.20 6.43
C ASP A 50 1.87 -6.09 6.67
N LEU A 51 2.44 -7.14 7.26
CA LEU A 51 3.89 -7.33 7.38
C LEU A 51 4.58 -7.14 6.02
N ALA A 52 3.89 -7.45 4.91
CA ALA A 52 4.40 -7.22 3.56
C ALA A 52 4.69 -5.75 3.27
N TYR A 53 3.81 -4.82 3.67
CA TYR A 53 4.04 -3.39 3.47
C TYR A 53 5.23 -2.89 4.29
N PHE A 54 5.34 -3.32 5.55
CA PHE A 54 6.50 -2.98 6.37
C PHE A 54 7.82 -3.48 5.75
N ILE A 55 7.85 -4.74 5.28
CA ILE A 55 9.03 -5.30 4.60
C ILE A 55 9.33 -4.52 3.31
N GLN A 56 8.30 -4.12 2.57
CA GLN A 56 8.46 -3.33 1.34
C GLN A 56 9.03 -1.94 1.63
N ASP A 57 8.56 -1.26 2.68
CA ASP A 57 9.07 0.05 3.09
C ASP A 57 10.54 -0.03 3.51
N VAL A 58 10.92 -1.08 4.25
CA VAL A 58 12.31 -1.34 4.62
C VAL A 58 13.18 -1.56 3.37
N LYS A 59 12.70 -2.35 2.40
CA LYS A 59 13.41 -2.59 1.13
C LYS A 59 13.59 -1.31 0.31
N ASN A 60 12.60 -0.42 0.34
CA ASN A 60 12.58 0.84 -0.41
C ASN A 60 13.32 1.99 0.29
N CYS A 61 13.92 1.74 1.46
CA CYS A 61 14.64 2.77 2.20
C CYS A 61 15.80 3.34 1.35
N PRO A 62 15.88 4.67 1.12
CA PRO A 62 16.85 5.30 0.22
C PRO A 62 18.23 5.48 0.89
N ILE A 63 18.73 4.43 1.52
CA ILE A 63 20.06 4.39 2.13
C ILE A 63 21.00 3.54 1.27
N VAL A 64 22.28 3.94 1.26
CA VAL A 64 23.33 3.25 0.50
C VAL A 64 23.55 1.85 1.03
N HIS A 65 23.51 1.66 2.35
CA HIS A 65 23.72 0.39 3.00
C HIS A 65 22.59 0.14 4.00
N LEU A 66 21.86 -0.94 3.78
CA LEU A 66 20.83 -1.46 4.68
C LEU A 66 21.39 -2.74 5.31
N PRO A 67 21.67 -2.77 6.62
CA PRO A 67 22.11 -3.99 7.28
C PRO A 67 21.02 -5.06 7.25
N ARG A 68 21.42 -6.32 7.43
CA ARG A 68 20.48 -7.45 7.54
C ARG A 68 19.46 -7.19 8.66
N VAL A 69 18.17 -7.24 8.32
CA VAL A 69 17.08 -7.08 9.27
C VAL A 69 16.58 -8.46 9.67
N VAL A 70 16.70 -8.79 10.96
CA VAL A 70 16.38 -10.12 11.50
C VAL A 70 15.34 -10.00 12.61
N PHE A 71 14.35 -10.88 12.59
CA PHE A 71 13.43 -11.11 13.70
C PHE A 71 13.55 -12.57 14.17
N LYS A 72 14.07 -12.76 15.39
CA LYS A 72 14.47 -14.08 15.91
C LYS A 72 15.43 -14.78 14.94
N ASN A 73 14.97 -15.85 14.30
CA ASN A 73 15.77 -16.65 13.37
C ASN A 73 15.32 -16.45 11.91
N ILE A 74 14.50 -15.42 11.65
CA ILE A 74 13.92 -15.12 10.34
C ILE A 74 14.58 -13.84 9.82
N ILE A 75 15.23 -13.94 8.66
CA ILE A 75 15.74 -12.79 7.94
C ILE A 75 14.57 -12.12 7.22
N LEU A 76 14.16 -10.93 7.67
CA LEU A 76 13.07 -10.15 7.07
C LEU A 76 13.53 -9.39 5.82
N SER A 77 14.76 -8.89 5.86
CA SER A 77 15.44 -8.31 4.70
C SER A 77 16.91 -8.68 4.73
N PRO A 78 17.48 -9.20 3.61
CA PRO A 78 18.91 -9.36 3.49
C PRO A 78 19.62 -8.00 3.59
N GLU A 79 20.88 -8.04 3.98
CA GLU A 79 21.81 -6.92 3.82
C GLU A 79 21.86 -6.49 2.35
N ARG A 80 21.80 -5.18 2.12
CA ARG A 80 21.66 -4.58 0.78
C ARG A 80 22.57 -3.37 0.64
N TRP A 81 23.19 -3.25 -0.52
CA TRP A 81 23.91 -2.06 -0.95
C TRP A 81 23.26 -1.48 -2.21
N SER A 82 23.05 -0.17 -2.24
CA SER A 82 22.39 0.52 -3.35
C SER A 82 23.13 1.79 -3.69
N PHE A 83 23.64 1.86 -4.91
CA PHE A 83 24.47 2.96 -5.37
C PHE A 83 23.85 3.64 -6.58
N ASP A 84 23.83 4.97 -6.59
CA ASP A 84 23.52 5.72 -7.80
C ASP A 84 24.67 5.56 -8.80
N VAL A 85 24.35 5.03 -9.98
CA VAL A 85 25.28 4.75 -11.07
C VAL A 85 25.01 5.60 -12.32
N SER A 86 24.05 6.53 -12.27
CA SER A 86 23.66 7.36 -13.40
C SER A 86 24.85 8.06 -14.08
N SER A 87 25.79 8.59 -13.27
CA SER A 87 27.03 9.25 -13.72
C SER A 87 28.23 8.31 -13.89
N ARG A 88 28.03 7.00 -13.75
CA ARG A 88 29.09 5.97 -13.75
C ARG A 88 28.97 4.99 -14.91
N LEU A 89 27.93 5.13 -15.75
CA LEU A 89 27.67 4.28 -16.91
C LEU A 89 28.23 4.82 -18.24
N GLU A 90 29.14 5.81 -18.18
CA GLU A 90 29.75 6.42 -19.37
C GLU A 90 30.75 5.47 -20.05
N SER A 91 31.56 4.75 -19.25
CA SER A 91 32.52 3.77 -19.74
C SER A 91 32.57 2.54 -18.83
N LEU A 92 32.88 1.39 -19.43
CA LEU A 92 32.99 0.12 -18.70
C LEU A 92 34.13 0.16 -17.68
N ASP A 93 35.27 0.77 -18.02
CA ASP A 93 36.43 0.85 -17.12
C ASP A 93 36.16 1.74 -15.90
N SER A 94 35.43 2.84 -16.09
CA SER A 94 34.98 3.71 -14.99
C SER A 94 34.04 2.93 -14.07
N PHE A 95 33.09 2.19 -14.64
CA PHE A 95 32.17 1.35 -13.88
C PHE A 95 32.89 0.25 -13.09
N LYS A 96 33.82 -0.48 -13.71
CA LYS A 96 34.63 -1.51 -13.04
C LYS A 96 35.44 -0.93 -11.87
N THR A 97 36.04 0.23 -12.07
CA THR A 97 36.81 0.94 -11.02
C THR A 97 35.89 1.35 -9.87
N PHE A 98 34.71 1.89 -10.20
CA PHE A 98 33.69 2.26 -9.23
C PHE A 98 33.25 1.07 -8.38
N VAL A 99 32.90 -0.07 -9.00
CA VAL A 99 32.49 -1.29 -8.29
C VAL A 99 33.57 -1.75 -7.32
N ARG A 100 34.83 -1.83 -7.76
CA ARG A 100 35.96 -2.21 -6.88
C ARG A 100 36.11 -1.27 -5.68
N GLN A 101 36.00 0.04 -5.91
CA GLN A 101 36.06 1.01 -4.83
C GLN A 101 34.92 0.82 -3.81
N GLN A 102 33.69 0.54 -4.28
CA GLN A 102 32.56 0.28 -3.38
C GLN A 102 32.75 -1.02 -2.59
N MET A 103 33.30 -2.06 -3.22
CA MET A 103 33.62 -3.32 -2.52
C MET A 103 34.59 -3.08 -1.37
N GLU A 104 35.67 -2.33 -1.59
CA GLU A 104 36.64 -2.00 -0.54
C GLU A 104 36.05 -1.10 0.54
N THR A 105 35.30 -0.07 0.14
CA THR A 105 34.75 0.94 1.07
C THR A 105 33.69 0.35 2.00
N HIS A 106 32.84 -0.52 1.47
CA HIS A 106 31.71 -1.10 2.19
C HIS A 106 31.92 -2.57 2.60
N SER A 107 33.12 -3.12 2.36
CA SER A 107 33.45 -4.53 2.62
C SER A 107 32.46 -5.51 1.99
N ILE A 108 32.05 -5.24 0.74
CA ILE A 108 31.07 -6.06 0.02
C ILE A 108 31.72 -7.39 -0.36
N PRO A 109 31.05 -8.54 -0.12
CA PRO A 109 31.53 -9.85 -0.57
C PRO A 109 31.77 -9.91 -2.08
N SER A 110 32.73 -10.73 -2.52
CA SER A 110 33.00 -10.95 -3.95
C SER A 110 31.81 -11.57 -4.67
N ILE A 111 31.19 -12.59 -4.07
CA ILE A 111 30.00 -13.26 -4.60
C ILE A 111 28.76 -12.63 -3.96
N ILE A 112 27.88 -12.08 -4.79
CA ILE A 112 26.75 -11.26 -4.36
C ILE A 112 25.50 -11.60 -5.17
N GLU A 113 24.33 -11.26 -4.66
CA GLU A 113 23.10 -11.24 -5.47
C GLU A 113 22.90 -9.84 -6.06
N TYR A 114 22.98 -9.72 -7.38
CA TYR A 114 22.59 -8.52 -8.10
C TYR A 114 21.08 -8.57 -8.39
N GLY A 115 20.36 -7.52 -8.00
CA GLY A 115 18.91 -7.44 -8.17
C GLY A 115 18.47 -6.31 -9.09
N ILE A 116 17.57 -6.62 -10.02
CA ILE A 116 16.92 -5.64 -10.88
C ILE A 116 15.44 -6.01 -11.09
N SER A 117 14.55 -5.11 -10.65
CA SER A 117 13.12 -5.41 -10.53
C SER A 117 12.91 -6.69 -9.68
N ASP A 118 12.17 -7.68 -10.19
CA ASP A 118 11.91 -8.94 -9.50
C ASP A 118 13.01 -9.99 -9.74
N ASN A 119 13.98 -9.72 -10.61
CA ASN A 119 15.03 -10.67 -10.96
C ASN A 119 16.24 -10.51 -10.04
N ARG A 120 16.78 -11.64 -9.60
CA ARG A 120 18.04 -11.73 -8.87
C ARG A 120 18.99 -12.69 -9.58
N MET A 121 20.26 -12.32 -9.63
CA MET A 121 21.31 -13.13 -10.24
C MET A 121 22.52 -13.15 -9.32
N ILE A 122 23.12 -14.33 -9.13
CA ILE A 122 24.39 -14.43 -8.41
C ILE A 122 25.50 -13.99 -9.36
N VAL A 123 26.35 -13.07 -8.88
CA VAL A 123 27.43 -12.46 -9.64
C VAL A 123 28.70 -12.49 -8.80
N ASP A 124 29.82 -12.87 -9.43
CA ASP A 124 31.15 -12.64 -8.90
C ASP A 124 31.66 -11.27 -9.35
N LEU A 125 31.76 -10.33 -8.40
CA LEU A 125 32.26 -8.97 -8.63
C LEU A 125 33.77 -8.92 -8.86
N THR A 126 34.49 -10.03 -8.77
CA THR A 126 35.91 -10.13 -9.14
C THR A 126 36.10 -10.55 -10.59
N ASP A 127 35.09 -11.18 -11.20
CA ASP A 127 35.07 -11.61 -12.59
C ASP A 127 34.75 -10.43 -13.54
N PRO A 128 35.70 -9.99 -14.39
CA PRO A 128 35.50 -8.85 -15.28
C PRO A 128 34.38 -9.03 -16.31
N ASP A 129 34.07 -10.26 -16.70
CA ASP A 129 33.03 -10.57 -17.69
C ASP A 129 31.65 -10.51 -17.07
N GLN A 130 31.51 -10.99 -15.83
CA GLN A 130 30.25 -10.86 -15.09
C GLN A 130 29.94 -9.41 -14.71
N ILE A 131 30.94 -8.61 -14.32
CA ILE A 131 30.73 -7.16 -14.12
C ILE A 131 30.32 -6.47 -15.44
N HIS A 132 30.87 -6.90 -16.57
CA HIS A 132 30.49 -6.37 -17.88
C HIS A 132 29.04 -6.74 -18.22
N MET A 133 28.58 -7.93 -17.86
CA MET A 133 27.18 -8.33 -17.97
C MET A 133 26.26 -7.40 -17.17
N VAL A 134 26.59 -7.13 -15.90
CA VAL A 134 25.85 -6.20 -15.03
C VAL A 134 25.79 -4.79 -15.64
N TYR A 135 26.93 -4.28 -16.12
CA TYR A 135 27.01 -2.98 -16.78
C TYR A 135 26.06 -2.88 -17.99
N ASN A 136 26.08 -3.90 -18.85
CA ASN A 136 25.23 -3.94 -20.05
C ASN A 136 23.75 -3.99 -19.69
N GLU A 137 23.37 -4.74 -18.64
CA GLU A 137 21.99 -4.80 -18.19
C GLU A 137 21.51 -3.47 -17.60
N LEU A 138 22.31 -2.83 -16.75
CA LEU A 138 22.00 -1.50 -16.20
C LEU A 138 21.78 -0.47 -17.31
N LYS A 139 22.65 -0.47 -18.33
CA LYS A 139 22.56 0.45 -19.46
C LYS A 139 21.33 0.17 -20.33
N ALA A 140 21.04 -1.11 -20.60
CA ALA A 140 19.88 -1.51 -21.39
C ALA A 140 18.55 -1.13 -20.72
N LYS A 141 18.45 -1.32 -19.39
CA LYS A 141 17.25 -0.96 -18.62
C LYS A 141 17.20 0.51 -18.16
N LYS A 142 18.24 1.30 -18.48
CA LYS A 142 18.40 2.70 -18.04
C LYS A 142 18.26 2.85 -16.52
N SER A 143 18.81 1.88 -15.78
CA SER A 143 18.73 1.86 -14.32
C SER A 143 19.58 2.96 -13.72
N GLN A 144 19.00 3.71 -12.78
CA GLN A 144 19.71 4.73 -12.02
C GLN A 144 20.54 4.14 -10.88
N TYR A 145 20.12 2.98 -10.35
CA TYR A 145 20.73 2.36 -9.18
C TYR A 145 21.28 0.97 -9.51
N LEU A 146 22.47 0.68 -8.98
CA LEU A 146 23.02 -0.66 -8.83
C LEU A 146 22.62 -1.17 -7.44
N THR A 147 21.78 -2.21 -7.38
CA THR A 147 21.36 -2.82 -6.11
C THR A 147 21.96 -4.21 -5.96
N LEU A 148 22.66 -4.42 -4.85
CA LEU A 148 23.33 -5.64 -4.47
C LEU A 148 22.76 -6.15 -3.15
N TYR A 149 22.69 -7.46 -2.98
CA TYR A 149 22.21 -8.13 -1.79
C TYR A 149 23.23 -9.16 -1.34
N GLU A 150 23.35 -9.34 -0.04
CA GLU A 150 24.13 -10.46 0.48
C GLU A 150 23.61 -11.79 -0.11
N PRO A 151 24.49 -12.74 -0.42
CA PRO A 151 24.07 -14.04 -0.88
C PRO A 151 23.31 -14.78 0.24
N LEU A 152 22.10 -15.23 -0.05
CA LEU A 152 21.36 -16.10 0.86
C LEU A 152 21.52 -17.59 0.52
N TYR A 153 22.35 -17.91 -0.48
CA TYR A 153 22.63 -19.30 -0.83
C TYR A 153 23.42 -19.99 0.29
N LEU A 154 23.03 -21.23 0.60
CA LEU A 154 23.73 -22.09 1.55
C LEU A 154 24.53 -23.12 0.76
N ALA A 155 25.81 -23.31 1.10
CA ALA A 155 26.67 -24.32 0.47
C ALA A 155 26.12 -25.76 0.59
N LYS A 156 25.18 -25.99 1.52
CA LYS A 156 24.34 -27.19 1.61
C LYS A 156 22.90 -26.77 1.82
N SER A 157 22.10 -26.76 0.76
CA SER A 157 20.67 -26.54 0.91
C SER A 157 20.00 -27.76 1.56
N TRP A 158 18.84 -27.55 2.18
CA TRP A 158 18.05 -28.64 2.76
C TRP A 158 17.36 -29.53 1.71
N THR A 159 17.43 -29.16 0.44
CA THR A 159 16.76 -29.85 -0.65
C THR A 159 17.79 -30.61 -1.46
N SER A 160 17.68 -31.94 -1.48
CA SER A 160 18.55 -32.79 -2.29
C SER A 160 17.75 -33.86 -3.04
N ASP A 161 18.29 -34.33 -4.16
CA ASP A 161 17.77 -35.48 -4.88
C ASP A 161 18.34 -36.81 -4.32
N CYS A 162 17.94 -37.93 -4.94
CA CYS A 162 18.46 -39.26 -4.61
C CYS A 162 19.93 -39.48 -4.99
N PHE A 163 20.58 -38.52 -5.65
CA PHE A 163 21.99 -38.52 -6.02
C PHE A 163 22.83 -37.57 -5.16
N GLU A 164 22.25 -37.02 -4.08
CA GLU A 164 22.88 -36.03 -3.19
C GLU A 164 23.21 -34.68 -3.86
N ASN A 165 22.61 -34.37 -5.01
CA ASN A 165 22.70 -33.02 -5.58
C ASN A 165 21.82 -32.07 -4.77
N HIS A 166 22.39 -30.95 -4.33
CA HIS A 166 21.68 -29.93 -3.56
C HIS A 166 21.08 -28.86 -4.47
N TYR A 167 19.85 -28.43 -4.17
CA TYR A 167 19.11 -27.43 -4.95
C TYR A 167 18.73 -26.23 -4.11
N ASN A 168 18.82 -25.02 -4.70
CA ASN A 168 18.18 -23.85 -4.11
C ASN A 168 16.65 -24.03 -4.20
N ALA A 169 15.96 -23.86 -3.09
CA ALA A 169 14.52 -24.03 -3.00
C ALA A 169 13.88 -22.85 -2.27
N GLU A 170 12.74 -22.40 -2.78
CA GLU A 170 11.87 -21.44 -2.13
C GLU A 170 10.63 -22.17 -1.59
N TYR A 171 10.27 -21.88 -0.35
CA TYR A 171 9.13 -22.49 0.32
C TYR A 171 8.09 -21.42 0.63
N VAL A 172 6.86 -21.64 0.15
CA VAL A 172 5.73 -20.75 0.40
C VAL A 172 4.84 -21.37 1.47
N PHE A 173 4.69 -20.66 2.59
CA PHE A 173 3.84 -21.08 3.70
C PHE A 173 2.62 -20.17 3.78
N SER A 174 1.43 -20.75 3.82
CA SER A 174 0.20 -20.01 4.11
C SER A 174 -0.03 -20.01 5.62
N ILE A 175 -0.06 -18.81 6.20
CA ILE A 175 -0.30 -18.61 7.63
C ILE A 175 -1.74 -18.12 7.80
N TYR A 176 -2.47 -18.73 8.71
CA TYR A 176 -3.84 -18.37 9.06
C TYR A 176 -3.90 -18.06 10.55
N GLU A 177 -4.73 -17.10 10.93
CA GLU A 177 -4.99 -16.81 12.34
C GLU A 177 -5.65 -18.03 13.00
N ASN A 178 -5.07 -18.53 14.09
CA ASN A 178 -5.64 -19.64 14.83
C ASN A 178 -6.79 -19.12 15.72
N THR A 179 -8.03 -19.39 15.33
CA THR A 179 -9.21 -18.89 16.07
C THR A 179 -9.43 -19.56 17.43
N ASP A 180 -8.81 -20.71 17.70
CA ASP A 180 -9.00 -21.46 18.95
C ASP A 180 -8.19 -20.91 20.15
N GLU A 181 -7.17 -20.07 19.92
CA GLU A 181 -6.34 -19.49 20.99
C GLU A 181 -6.83 -18.13 21.53
N ARG A 182 -7.85 -17.52 20.90
CA ARG A 182 -8.46 -16.26 21.39
C ARG A 182 -9.06 -16.39 22.79
N ASP A 183 -9.54 -17.58 23.16
CA ASP A 183 -10.22 -17.77 24.45
C ASP A 183 -9.27 -17.91 25.65
N ARG A 184 -7.95 -18.07 25.44
CA ARG A 184 -7.02 -18.46 26.54
C ARG A 184 -5.87 -17.51 26.82
N THR A 185 -5.55 -16.60 25.91
CA THR A 185 -4.40 -15.71 26.09
C THR A 185 -4.76 -14.33 25.58
N THR A 186 -4.52 -13.31 26.40
CA THR A 186 -4.74 -11.86 26.19
C THR A 186 -6.16 -11.31 26.36
N THR A 187 -6.54 -11.10 27.63
CA THR A 187 -7.19 -9.85 28.10
C THR A 187 -6.23 -8.64 28.08
N VAL A 188 -5.39 -8.55 27.04
CA VAL A 188 -4.72 -7.31 26.66
C VAL A 188 -5.34 -6.95 25.33
N ASP A 189 -6.19 -5.93 25.38
CA ASP A 189 -7.06 -5.45 24.33
C ASP A 189 -6.37 -5.31 22.97
N MET A 190 -6.38 -6.38 22.18
CA MET A 190 -6.44 -6.31 20.72
C MET A 190 -7.74 -6.93 20.20
N HIS A 191 -8.72 -7.11 21.08
CA HIS A 191 -10.12 -6.95 20.70
C HIS A 191 -10.36 -5.50 20.31
N SER A 192 -9.96 -5.20 19.07
CA SER A 192 -10.90 -4.57 18.19
C SER A 192 -12.10 -5.51 18.04
N THR A 193 -12.97 -5.52 19.06
CA THR A 193 -14.40 -5.74 18.89
C THR A 193 -14.88 -4.62 17.99
N PHE A 194 -14.54 -4.74 16.72
CA PHE A 194 -15.11 -3.98 15.64
C PHE A 194 -16.53 -4.52 15.47
N GLU A 195 -17.43 -4.16 16.40
CA GLU A 195 -18.81 -3.96 16.02
C GLU A 195 -18.80 -2.81 15.00
N LEU A 196 -18.57 -3.18 13.74
CA LEU A 196 -18.60 -2.29 12.59
C LEU A 196 -20.07 -1.99 12.31
N GLU A 197 -20.72 -1.32 13.25
CA GLU A 197 -22.01 -0.74 12.98
C GLU A 197 -21.81 0.32 11.88
N PRO A 198 -22.66 0.34 10.84
CA PRO A 198 -22.59 1.38 9.82
C PRO A 198 -22.70 2.76 10.48
N LEU A 199 -21.94 3.73 9.96
CA LEU A 199 -22.05 5.12 10.43
C LEU A 199 -23.47 5.56 10.08
N LYS A 200 -24.28 5.86 11.10
CA LYS A 200 -25.58 6.50 10.87
C LYS A 200 -25.31 7.90 10.34
N THR A 201 -25.37 8.03 9.03
CA THR A 201 -25.24 9.30 8.32
C THR A 201 -26.54 10.10 8.46
N TYR A 202 -26.59 11.38 8.08
CA TYR A 202 -27.84 12.16 8.13
C TYR A 202 -28.97 11.59 7.23
N SER A 203 -28.69 10.58 6.40
CA SER A 203 -29.70 9.72 5.74
C SER A 203 -30.30 8.63 6.64
N ASP A 204 -29.84 8.48 7.87
CA ASP A 204 -30.17 7.38 8.80
C ASP A 204 -30.95 7.83 10.05
N TYR A 205 -31.70 8.94 10.00
CA TYR A 205 -32.66 9.28 11.06
C TYR A 205 -33.90 8.35 10.98
N GLY A 206 -33.83 7.25 11.73
CA GLY A 206 -34.84 6.88 12.72
C GLY A 206 -36.12 6.17 12.29
N HIS A 207 -36.49 6.13 11.00
CA HIS A 207 -37.66 5.33 10.57
C HIS A 207 -37.53 4.68 9.19
N CYS A 208 -36.37 4.83 8.54
CA CYS A 208 -36.10 4.29 7.20
C CYS A 208 -34.84 3.45 7.21
N SER A 209 -34.93 2.19 7.66
CA SER A 209 -33.90 1.14 7.49
C SER A 209 -33.62 0.77 6.00
N ARG A 210 -34.02 1.63 5.06
CA ARG A 210 -34.04 1.39 3.62
C ARG A 210 -33.68 2.61 2.76
N ILE A 211 -33.19 3.71 3.32
CA ILE A 211 -32.67 4.80 2.48
C ILE A 211 -31.20 4.49 2.19
N ARG A 212 -31.06 3.53 1.28
CA ARG A 212 -29.91 3.35 0.37
C ARG A 212 -29.67 4.68 -0.35
N SER A 213 -28.62 4.85 -1.15
CA SER A 213 -28.56 6.00 -2.06
C SER A 213 -29.71 5.91 -3.05
N VAL A 214 -30.91 6.36 -2.65
CA VAL A 214 -32.05 6.51 -3.52
C VAL A 214 -31.57 7.54 -4.52
N VAL A 215 -31.48 7.13 -5.78
CA VAL A 215 -31.46 8.06 -6.91
C VAL A 215 -32.86 8.67 -6.95
N ASP A 216 -33.19 9.45 -5.91
CA ASP A 216 -34.46 10.14 -5.81
C ASP A 216 -34.29 11.39 -6.67
N SER A 217 -34.97 11.39 -7.81
CA SER A 217 -35.05 12.55 -8.69
C SER A 217 -35.57 13.79 -7.93
N ASN A 218 -36.29 13.62 -6.82
CA ASN A 218 -36.81 14.70 -6.00
C ASN A 218 -35.80 15.24 -4.96
N ARG A 219 -34.64 14.59 -4.76
CA ARG A 219 -33.60 15.10 -3.84
C ARG A 219 -32.90 16.33 -4.41
N ARG A 220 -32.82 16.45 -5.74
CA ARG A 220 -32.26 17.63 -6.41
C ARG A 220 -33.38 18.64 -6.64
N ILE A 221 -33.58 19.52 -5.65
CA ILE A 221 -34.47 20.65 -5.80
C ILE A 221 -33.72 21.75 -6.56
N ILE A 222 -34.21 22.09 -7.75
CA ILE A 222 -33.74 23.26 -8.49
C ILE A 222 -34.17 24.54 -7.76
N SER A 223 -33.37 25.60 -7.84
CA SER A 223 -33.73 26.87 -7.22
C SER A 223 -35.04 27.41 -7.81
N GLY A 224 -35.96 27.84 -6.96
CA GLY A 224 -37.34 28.19 -7.31
C GLY A 224 -38.30 27.00 -7.43
N GLY A 225 -37.78 25.76 -7.47
CA GLY A 225 -38.57 24.53 -7.41
C GLY A 225 -39.05 24.24 -5.99
N PHE A 226 -40.28 23.73 -5.84
CA PHE A 226 -40.90 23.41 -4.55
C PHE A 226 -40.81 24.55 -3.51
N ASN A 227 -40.81 25.82 -3.96
CA ASN A 227 -40.66 27.03 -3.13
C ASN A 227 -39.32 27.14 -2.37
N TRP A 228 -38.28 26.41 -2.78
CA TRP A 228 -36.94 26.52 -2.21
C TRP A 228 -36.03 27.36 -3.08
N TRP A 229 -35.35 28.33 -2.47
CA TRP A 229 -34.26 29.07 -3.09
C TRP A 229 -32.96 28.71 -2.38
N ASN A 230 -31.95 28.31 -3.15
CA ASN A 230 -30.63 28.03 -2.61
C ASN A 230 -29.68 29.18 -2.98
N LEU A 231 -29.22 29.92 -1.96
CA LEU A 231 -28.32 31.05 -2.11
C LEU A 231 -27.01 30.74 -1.39
N SER A 232 -25.91 30.74 -2.14
CA SER A 232 -24.56 30.64 -1.58
C SER A 232 -24.00 32.04 -1.37
N LEU A 233 -23.92 32.47 -0.11
CA LEU A 233 -23.40 33.79 0.26
C LEU A 233 -21.93 33.68 0.68
N TYR A 234 -21.08 34.47 0.04
CA TYR A 234 -19.65 34.46 0.29
C TYR A 234 -19.26 35.59 1.26
N SER A 235 -18.52 35.26 2.30
CA SER A 235 -17.94 36.23 3.23
C SER A 235 -16.61 35.74 3.78
N GLN A 236 -15.82 36.68 4.29
CA GLN A 236 -14.62 36.35 5.06
C GLN A 236 -15.04 35.76 6.41
N LYS A 237 -14.25 34.81 6.93
CA LYS A 237 -14.59 34.08 8.17
C LYS A 237 -14.90 35.03 9.35
N ASN A 238 -14.18 36.14 9.45
CA ASN A 238 -14.31 37.11 10.53
C ASN A 238 -15.60 37.95 10.45
N THR A 239 -16.25 38.02 9.29
CA THR A 239 -17.47 38.80 9.06
C THR A 239 -18.72 37.92 8.86
N GLN A 240 -18.58 36.59 8.96
CA GLN A 240 -19.70 35.64 8.81
C GLN A 240 -20.83 35.91 9.80
N ASN A 241 -20.51 36.17 11.07
CA ASN A 241 -21.54 36.44 12.08
C ASN A 241 -22.34 37.72 11.77
N GLU A 242 -21.66 38.78 11.32
CA GLU A 242 -22.31 40.04 10.94
C GLU A 242 -23.19 39.84 9.70
N LEU A 243 -22.71 39.09 8.70
CA LEU A 243 -23.48 38.74 7.52
C LEU A 243 -24.73 37.91 7.88
N ILE A 244 -24.61 36.93 8.79
CA ILE A 244 -25.74 36.11 9.25
C ILE A 244 -26.81 37.00 9.89
N VAL A 245 -26.42 37.94 10.76
CA VAL A 245 -27.38 38.87 11.38
C VAL A 245 -28.08 39.75 10.33
N LYS A 246 -27.32 40.30 9.38
CA LYS A 246 -27.87 41.13 8.29
C LYS A 246 -28.84 40.35 7.41
N VAL A 247 -28.48 39.12 7.01
CA VAL A 247 -29.33 38.24 6.20
C VAL A 247 -30.59 37.84 6.97
N TYR A 248 -30.47 37.54 8.26
CA TYR A 248 -31.62 37.23 9.10
C TYR A 248 -32.60 38.40 9.20
N GLN A 249 -32.09 39.62 9.44
CA GLN A 249 -32.90 40.84 9.47
C GLN A 249 -33.61 41.06 8.13
N LEU A 250 -32.88 40.95 7.01
CA LEU A 250 -33.44 41.07 5.66
C LEU A 250 -34.55 40.03 5.41
N SER A 251 -34.34 38.78 5.83
CA SER A 251 -35.32 37.70 5.67
C SER A 251 -36.61 37.97 6.46
N LYS A 252 -36.50 38.57 7.65
CA LYS A 252 -37.64 38.95 8.47
C LYS A 252 -38.45 40.05 7.80
N SER A 253 -37.78 41.09 7.29
CA SER A 253 -38.43 42.17 6.56
C SER A 253 -39.09 41.70 5.25
N MET A 254 -38.46 40.77 4.53
CA MET A 254 -39.06 40.16 3.33
C MET A 254 -40.30 39.31 3.63
N LYS A 255 -40.35 38.68 4.81
CA LYS A 255 -41.52 37.91 5.26
C LYS A 255 -42.67 38.81 5.68
N GLU A 256 -42.37 39.97 6.29
CA GLU A 256 -43.36 40.99 6.69
C GLU A 256 -43.94 41.76 5.49
N ALA A 257 -43.18 41.91 4.40
CA ALA A 257 -43.62 42.55 3.16
C ALA A 257 -44.40 41.62 2.20
N GLY A 258 -44.44 40.32 2.49
CA GLY A 258 -45.04 39.27 1.64
C GLY A 258 -46.40 38.73 2.12
N THR A 259 -47.05 39.42 3.06
CA THR A 259 -48.48 39.25 3.44
C THR A 259 -49.28 40.45 2.96
#